data_AF-A0A7V4EHC2-F1
#
_entry.id   AF-A0A7V4EHC2-F1
#
_cell.length_a   1.000
_cell.length_b   1.000
_cell.length_c   1.000
_cell.angle_alpha   90.00
_cell.angle_beta   90.00
_cell.angle_gamma   90.00
#
_symmetry.space_group_name_H-M   'P 1'
#
loop_
_entity.id
_entity.type
_entity.pdbx_description
1 polymer ?
#
loop_
_entity_poly.entity_id
_entity_poly.type
_entity_poly.pdbx_seq_one_letter_code
_entity_poly.pdbx_strand_id
1 'polypeptide(L)' 'ECTECKRRNYATEKNKRNTTTKLELKKYCPWCDKHTVHKEVKV' A
#
# COMPACT_ATOMS: atom_id res chain seq x y z
N GLU A 1 -2.27 1.23 -2.43
CA GLU A 1 -2.64 2.56 -2.91
C GLU A 1 -2.23 3.62 -1.90
N CYS A 2 -1.49 4.63 -2.35
CA CYS A 2 -1.11 5.79 -1.55
C CYS A 2 -2.35 6.59 -1.14
N THR A 3 -2.48 6.96 0.13
CA THR A 3 -3.65 7.72 0.62
C THR A 3 -3.77 9.13 0.03
N GLU A 4 -2.67 9.72 -0.45
CA GLU A 4 -2.67 11.10 -0.95
C GLU A 4 -2.93 11.17 -2.46
N CYS A 5 -2.10 10.49 -3.25
CA CYS A 5 -2.23 10.52 -4.71
C CYS A 5 -3.14 9.42 -5.28
N LYS A 6 -3.69 8.54 -4.43
CA LYS A 6 -4.50 7.36 -4.81
C LYS A 6 -3.85 6.47 -5.89
N ARG A 7 -2.52 6.56 -6.04
CA ARG A 7 -1.78 5.73 -7.00
C ARG A 7 -1.37 4.41 -6.38
N ARG A 8 -1.40 3.36 -7.20
CA ARG A 8 -0.91 2.03 -6.86
C ARG A 8 0.57 1.95 -7.26
N ASN A 9 1.45 2.22 -6.30
CA ASN A 9 2.91 2.26 -6.54
C ASN A 9 3.60 0.90 -6.30
N TYR A 10 2.97 0.00 -5.56
CA TYR A 10 3.53 -1.31 -5.19
C TYR A 10 2.47 -2.39 -5.35
N ALA A 11 2.82 -3.47 -6.03
CA ALA A 11 2.08 -4.72 -6.00
C ALA A 11 2.79 -5.64 -5.00
N THR A 12 2.11 -5.98 -3.91
CA THR A 12 2.62 -6.94 -2.92
C THR A 12 1.66 -8.11 -2.85
N GLU A 13 2.17 -9.32 -3.03
CA GLU A 13 1.42 -10.53 -2.73
C GLU A 13 1.47 -10.79 -1.22
N LYS A 14 0.30 -10.89 -0.59
CA LYS A 14 0.20 -11.32 0.80
C LYS A 14 -0.28 -12.77 0.87
N ASN A 15 0.21 -13.47 1.89
CA ASN A 15 -0.35 -14.75 2.24
C ASN A 15 -1.72 -14.56 2.91
N LYS A 16 -2.79 -14.85 2.16
CA LYS A 16 -4.18 -14.71 2.59
C LYS A 16 -4.55 -15.63 3.78
N ARG A 17 -3.75 -16.67 4.08
CA ARG A 17 -4.00 -17.58 5.22
C ARG A 17 -3.52 -17.02 6.56
N ASN A 18 -2.39 -16.33 6.59
CA ASN A 18 -1.79 -15.81 7.84
C ASN A 18 -2.16 -14.35 8.13
N THR A 19 -2.51 -13.57 7.11
CA THR A 19 -2.75 -12.12 7.25
C THR A 19 -4.13 -11.76 6.71
N THR A 20 -5.14 -11.96 7.56
CA THR A 20 -6.55 -11.69 7.25
C THR A 20 -6.88 -10.20 7.29
N THR A 21 -6.14 -9.41 8.08
CA THR A 21 -6.34 -7.96 8.18
C THR A 21 -5.80 -7.22 6.95
N LYS A 22 -6.40 -6.05 6.66
CA LYS A 22 -5.91 -5.13 5.62
C LYS A 22 -4.55 -4.60 6.05
N LEU A 23 -3.50 -4.82 5.25
CA LEU A 23 -2.20 -4.24 5.55
C LEU A 23 -2.20 -2.74 5.22
N GLU A 24 -1.82 -1.96 6.22
CA GLU A 24 -1.52 -0.53 6.09
C GLU A 24 -0.02 -0.35 6.34
N LEU A 25 0.75 -0.13 5.28
CA LEU A 25 2.20 -0.03 5.34
C LEU A 25 2.63 1.40 5.04
N LYS A 26 3.48 1.98 5.88
CA LYS A 26 4.15 3.25 5.55
C LYS A 26 5.21 2.95 4.49
N LYS A 27 4.97 3.42 3.26
CA LYS A 27 5.89 3.26 2.12
C LYS A 27 6.16 4.62 1.50
N TYR A 28 7.34 4.75 0.91
CA TYR A 28 7.70 5.94 0.15
C TYR A 28 6.78 6.06 -1.07
N CYS A 29 6.21 7.24 -1.30
CA CYS A 29 5.50 7.52 -2.53
C CYS A 29 6.39 8.39 -3.42
N PRO A 30 6.85 7.89 -4.59
CA PRO A 30 7.70 8.67 -5.49
C PRO A 30 6.96 9.83 -6.19
N TRP A 31 5.63 9.89 -6.07
CA TRP A 31 4.81 10.97 -6.63
C TRP A 31 4.57 12.11 -5.64
N CYS A 32 4.73 11.84 -4.34
CA CYS A 32 4.51 12.83 -3.29
C CYS A 32 5.82 13.19 -2.57
N ASP A 33 6.94 12.59 -3.00
CA ASP A 33 8.28 12.65 -2.40
C ASP A 33 8.30 12.50 -0.87
N LYS A 34 7.40 11.66 -0.34
CA LYS A 34 7.27 11.43 1.11
C LYS A 34 6.77 10.04 1.43
N HIS A 35 7.02 9.62 2.67
CA HIS A 35 6.48 8.37 3.21
C HIS A 35 5.02 8.55 3.61
N THR A 36 4.14 7.85 2.91
CA THR A 36 2.70 7.88 3.14
C THR A 36 2.18 6.51 3.51
N VAL A 37 1.01 6.48 4.14
CA VAL A 37 0.31 5.22 4.39
C VAL A 37 -0.19 4.68 3.06
N HIS A 38 0.28 3.50 2.70
CA HIS A 38 -0.20 2.75 1.55
C HIS A 38 -1.18 1.69 2.05
N LYS A 39 -2.43 1.79 1.59
CA LYS A 39 -3.47 0.80 1.87
C LYS A 39 -3.40 -0.33 0.86
N GLU A 40 -3.63 -1.54 1.30
CA GLU A 40 -3.76 -2.68 0.40
C GLU A 40 -4.94 -2.47 -0.57
N VAL A 41 -4.70 -2.64 -1.86
CA VAL A 41 -5.75 -2.65 -2.88
C VAL A 41 -5.63 -3.94 -3.65
N LYS A 42 -6.76 -4.65 -3.80
CA LYS A 42 -6.82 -5.84 -4.66
C LYS A 42 -6.47 -5.41 -6.08
N VAL A 43 -5.40 -6.00 -6.62
CA VAL A 43 -5.16 -6.06 -8.06
C VAL A 43 -6.23 -6.95 -8.68
#